data_AF-A0A9P3INK8-F1
#
_entry.id   AF-A0A9P3INK8-F1
#
_cell.length_a   1.000
_cell.length_b   1.000
_cell.length_c   1.000
_cell.angle_alpha   90.00
_cell.angle_beta   90.00
_cell.angle_gamma   90.00
#
_symmetry.space_group_name_H-M   'P 1'
#
loop_
_entity.id
_entity.type
_entity.pdbx_description
1 polymer ?
#
loop_
_entity_poly.entity_id
_entity_poly.type
_entity_poly.pdbx_seq_one_letter_code
_entity_poly.pdbx_strand_id
1 'polypeptide(L)'
;MYPEGPGVLCELVQNADDAGAREAAFLLDHSRFGASSVLSPRMAEWQGPSLYAYNDAVFSDRDLIAISRIGQDSKLEKPSAIGRFGLGFNSVYHFTDVPGFVSGQNLVIFDPHASNLPGITPSHPGLKISFVGRGLPDQFPDQFRPFLLFGCDLQSAYHGTLFRFPLRSEAAAGRSEIKHEPCTPEDIKHLFKSFQRTATEALLFLRNVGRISVFERMEAGGEPKLLFCAQRAAAAAGGFGDQQCHHQQQEKWQQQEQQECL
;
A
#
# COMPACT_ATOMS: atom_id res chain seq x y z
N MET A 1 -11.04 -14.08 -12.34
CA MET A 1 -9.94 -14.18 -11.36
C MET A 1 -8.64 -13.84 -12.06
N TYR A 2 -7.93 -12.82 -11.59
CA TYR A 2 -6.62 -12.45 -12.11
C TYR A 2 -5.59 -13.50 -11.66
N PRO A 3 -4.54 -13.79 -12.47
CA PRO A 3 -3.55 -14.77 -12.07
C PRO A 3 -2.76 -14.28 -10.86
N GLU A 4 -2.66 -15.13 -9.84
CA GLU A 4 -1.78 -14.92 -8.68
C GLU A 4 -0.33 -14.90 -9.17
N GLY A 5 0.26 -13.72 -9.23
CA GLY A 5 1.61 -13.56 -9.79
C GLY A 5 2.15 -12.15 -9.65
N PRO A 6 3.39 -11.92 -10.10
CA PRO A 6 4.05 -10.62 -10.01
C PRO A 6 3.33 -9.49 -10.75
N GLY A 7 2.34 -9.83 -11.59
CA GLY A 7 1.49 -8.88 -12.31
C GLY A 7 0.87 -7.83 -11.40
N VAL A 8 0.40 -8.19 -10.20
CA VAL A 8 -0.20 -7.24 -9.25
C VAL A 8 0.78 -6.15 -8.83
N LEU A 9 2.03 -6.53 -8.50
CA LEU A 9 3.06 -5.56 -8.13
C LEU A 9 3.51 -4.72 -9.34
N CYS A 10 3.54 -5.33 -10.54
CA CYS A 10 3.82 -4.60 -11.78
C CYS A 10 2.75 -3.55 -12.09
N GLU A 11 1.46 -3.86 -11.86
CA GLU A 11 0.35 -2.91 -12.00
C GLU A 11 0.48 -1.75 -11.02
N LEU A 12 0.86 -2.01 -9.76
CA LEU A 12 1.11 -0.96 -8.78
C LEU A 12 2.29 -0.05 -9.20
N VAL A 13 3.35 -0.62 -9.77
CA VAL A 13 4.47 0.16 -10.33
C VAL A 13 4.03 0.97 -11.56
N GLN A 14 3.22 0.40 -12.45
CA GLN A 14 2.68 1.12 -13.61
C GLN A 14 1.79 2.28 -13.18
N ASN A 15 0.93 2.09 -12.16
CA ASN A 15 0.12 3.17 -11.59
C ASN A 15 0.99 4.31 -11.03
N ALA A 16 2.11 3.98 -10.38
CA ALA A 16 3.07 4.96 -9.89
C ALA A 16 3.75 5.70 -11.07
N ASP A 17 4.18 4.97 -12.11
CA ASP A 17 4.80 5.54 -13.30
C ASP A 17 3.88 6.50 -14.05
N ASP A 18 2.61 6.11 -14.24
CA ASP A 18 1.57 6.92 -14.86
C ASP A 18 1.16 8.14 -14.01
N ALA A 19 1.39 8.08 -12.70
CA ALA A 19 1.25 9.21 -11.78
C ALA A 19 2.47 10.16 -11.81
N GLY A 20 3.55 9.78 -12.50
CA GLY A 20 4.76 10.57 -12.59
C GLY A 20 5.74 10.36 -11.44
N ALA A 21 5.59 9.27 -10.66
CA ALA A 21 6.50 8.92 -9.59
C ALA A 21 7.93 8.68 -10.12
N ARG A 22 8.94 8.98 -9.29
CA ARG A 22 10.35 8.64 -9.54
C ARG A 22 10.77 7.37 -8.81
N GLU A 23 10.13 7.09 -7.68
CA GLU A 23 10.39 5.92 -6.86
C GLU A 23 9.12 5.14 -6.53
N ALA A 24 9.24 3.82 -6.52
CA ALA A 24 8.25 2.92 -5.96
C ALA A 24 8.92 2.00 -4.93
N ALA A 25 8.25 1.74 -3.82
CA ALA A 25 8.74 0.80 -2.81
C ALA A 25 7.64 -0.15 -2.35
N PHE A 26 8.02 -1.38 -2.05
CA PHE A 26 7.15 -2.37 -1.41
C PHE A 26 7.71 -2.76 -0.06
N LEU A 27 6.85 -2.96 0.91
CA LEU A 27 7.24 -3.42 2.25
C LEU A 27 6.30 -4.54 2.69
N LEU A 28 6.86 -5.69 3.05
CA LEU A 28 6.15 -6.68 3.86
C LEU A 28 6.43 -6.36 5.33
N ASP A 29 5.38 -6.06 6.08
CA ASP A 29 5.46 -5.81 7.50
C ASP A 29 4.75 -6.93 8.26
N HIS A 30 5.48 -7.63 9.14
CA HIS A 30 4.96 -8.74 9.94
C HIS A 30 4.27 -8.27 11.23
N SER A 31 4.27 -6.97 11.49
CA SER A 31 3.70 -6.38 12.70
C SER A 31 2.23 -6.72 12.92
N ARG A 32 1.86 -6.89 14.20
CA ARG A 32 0.48 -6.80 14.66
C ARG A 32 0.35 -5.55 15.52
N PHE A 33 -0.57 -4.68 15.13
CA PHE A 33 -0.85 -3.44 15.83
C PHE A 33 -1.95 -3.66 16.89
N GLY A 34 -2.08 -2.70 17.80
CA GLY A 34 -3.19 -2.69 18.75
C GLY A 34 -4.55 -2.70 18.05
N ALA A 35 -5.59 -3.09 18.77
CA ALA A 35 -6.96 -3.19 18.27
C ALA A 35 -7.99 -2.63 19.26
N SER A 36 -7.53 -1.89 20.27
CA SER A 36 -8.38 -1.30 21.30
C SER A 36 -9.02 0.01 20.86
N SER A 37 -8.33 0.80 20.03
CA SER A 37 -8.82 2.08 19.50
C SER A 37 -8.86 2.10 17.97
N VAL A 38 -9.79 1.32 17.42
CA VAL A 38 -10.04 1.18 15.98
C VAL A 38 -11.40 1.74 15.57
N LEU A 39 -11.62 2.01 14.28
CA LEU A 39 -12.86 2.63 13.77
C LEU A 39 -14.12 1.79 14.03
N SER A 40 -13.95 0.47 14.11
CA SER A 40 -15.00 -0.47 14.52
C SER A 40 -14.37 -1.74 15.12
N PRO A 41 -15.10 -2.51 15.93
CA PRO A 41 -14.61 -3.80 16.42
C PRO A 41 -14.20 -4.78 15.31
N ARG A 42 -14.81 -4.70 14.12
CA ARG A 42 -14.49 -5.56 12.98
C ARG A 42 -13.14 -5.23 12.35
N MET A 43 -12.67 -3.99 12.50
CA MET A 43 -11.35 -3.57 12.03
C MET A 43 -10.20 -4.21 12.82
N ALA A 44 -10.46 -4.79 13.99
CA ALA A 44 -9.45 -5.49 14.79
C ALA A 44 -8.76 -6.63 14.02
N GLU A 45 -9.51 -7.37 13.19
CA GLU A 45 -8.98 -8.46 12.35
C GLU A 45 -7.94 -7.97 11.34
N TRP A 46 -8.04 -6.69 10.94
CA TRP A 46 -7.23 -6.08 9.89
C TRP A 46 -6.01 -5.30 10.42
N GLN A 47 -5.67 -5.51 11.69
CA GLN A 47 -4.50 -4.91 12.36
C GLN A 47 -3.25 -5.79 12.29
N GLY A 48 -3.27 -6.85 11.48
CA GLY A 48 -2.18 -7.80 11.34
C GLY A 48 -1.15 -7.47 10.26
N PRO A 49 -0.33 -8.47 9.88
CA PRO A 49 0.68 -8.35 8.84
C PRO A 49 0.10 -7.73 7.56
N SER A 50 0.89 -6.89 6.90
CA SER A 50 0.41 -6.09 5.78
C SER A 50 1.46 -6.00 4.68
N LEU A 51 1.01 -6.01 3.43
CA LEU A 51 1.80 -5.53 2.29
C LEU A 51 1.55 -4.03 2.14
N TYR A 52 2.62 -3.26 2.06
CA TYR A 52 2.57 -1.83 1.72
C TYR A 52 3.15 -1.60 0.33
N ALA A 53 2.59 -0.63 -0.38
CA ALA A 53 3.13 -0.10 -1.62
C ALA A 53 3.19 1.42 -1.54
N TYR A 54 4.38 1.98 -1.72
CA TYR A 54 4.66 3.41 -1.68
C TYR A 54 5.11 3.91 -3.05
N ASN A 55 4.77 5.15 -3.37
CA ASN A 55 5.43 5.95 -4.40
C ASN A 55 5.40 7.44 -4.05
N ASP A 56 6.30 8.22 -4.66
CA ASP A 56 6.48 9.65 -4.41
C ASP A 56 5.55 10.55 -5.26
N ALA A 57 4.56 9.99 -5.95
CA ALA A 57 3.52 10.76 -6.61
C ALA A 57 2.27 10.90 -5.73
N VAL A 58 1.52 11.99 -5.93
CA VAL A 58 0.26 12.28 -5.22
C VAL A 58 -0.90 12.09 -6.20
N PHE A 59 -1.98 11.48 -5.73
CA PHE A 59 -3.21 11.33 -6.51
C PHE A 59 -3.87 12.68 -6.79
N SER A 60 -4.20 12.90 -8.07
CA SER A 60 -5.07 13.98 -8.48
C SER A 60 -6.53 13.68 -8.12
N ASP A 61 -7.40 14.70 -8.17
CA ASP A 61 -8.85 14.50 -7.99
C ASP A 61 -9.43 13.49 -8.99
N ARG A 62 -8.90 13.48 -10.22
CA ARG A 62 -9.29 12.52 -11.25
C ARG A 62 -8.93 11.10 -10.84
N ASP A 63 -7.77 10.92 -10.23
CA ASP A 63 -7.29 9.61 -9.76
C ASP A 63 -8.14 9.10 -8.60
N LEU A 64 -8.46 9.97 -7.65
CA LEU A 64 -9.36 9.68 -6.53
C LEU A 64 -10.75 9.25 -7.02
N ILE A 65 -11.32 9.95 -8.01
CA ILE A 65 -12.60 9.56 -8.60
C ILE A 65 -12.49 8.20 -9.30
N ALA A 66 -11.43 7.98 -10.08
CA ALA A 66 -11.24 6.74 -10.81
C ALA A 66 -11.11 5.53 -9.88
N ILE A 67 -10.25 5.61 -8.86
CA ILE A 67 -10.06 4.51 -7.89
C ILE A 67 -11.31 4.29 -7.02
N SER A 68 -12.05 5.35 -6.68
CA SER A 68 -13.30 5.22 -5.91
C SER A 68 -14.40 4.48 -6.68
N ARG A 69 -14.49 4.69 -8.00
CA ARG A 69 -15.46 3.98 -8.86
C ARG A 69 -15.18 2.49 -8.93
N ILE A 70 -13.92 2.09 -8.95
CA ILE A 70 -13.52 0.68 -8.93
C ILE A 70 -14.03 -0.02 -7.66
N GLY A 71 -13.95 0.65 -6.51
CA GLY A 71 -14.49 0.12 -5.26
C GLY A 71 -16.03 0.01 -5.23
N GLN A 72 -16.75 0.82 -6.02
CA GLN A 72 -18.22 0.82 -6.07
C GLN A 72 -18.82 -0.19 -7.05
N ASP A 73 -18.08 -0.60 -8.09
CA ASP A 73 -18.55 -1.61 -9.03
C ASP A 73 -18.51 -3.00 -8.37
N SER A 74 -19.61 -3.31 -7.66
CA SER A 74 -19.89 -4.57 -6.95
C SER A 74 -19.90 -5.83 -7.83
N LYS A 75 -19.69 -5.69 -9.14
CA LYS A 75 -19.52 -6.79 -10.09
C LYS A 75 -18.03 -6.89 -10.41
N LEU A 76 -17.28 -7.51 -9.50
CA LEU A 76 -15.89 -7.96 -9.71
C LEU A 76 -15.70 -8.78 -11.02
N GLU A 77 -16.81 -9.21 -11.65
CA GLU A 77 -16.84 -9.95 -12.90
C GLU A 77 -17.00 -9.11 -14.19
N LYS A 78 -17.30 -7.81 -14.13
CA LYS A 78 -17.46 -6.99 -15.35
C LYS A 78 -16.21 -6.16 -15.64
N PRO A 79 -15.48 -6.44 -16.74
CA PRO A 79 -14.36 -5.62 -17.18
C PRO A 79 -14.91 -4.35 -17.85
N SER A 80 -15.37 -3.38 -17.06
CA SER A 80 -15.86 -2.09 -17.58
C SER A 80 -15.23 -0.90 -16.86
N ALA A 81 -13.91 -0.79 -16.95
CA ALA A 81 -13.25 0.51 -16.81
C ALA A 81 -11.96 0.53 -17.63
N ILE A 82 -12.02 1.14 -18.82
CA ILE A 82 -10.84 1.55 -19.60
C ILE A 82 -10.37 2.88 -18.98
N GLY A 83 -9.22 2.87 -18.30
CA GLY A 83 -8.62 4.03 -17.64
C GLY A 83 -7.36 3.70 -16.83
N ARG A 84 -6.66 4.71 -16.30
CA ARG A 84 -5.35 4.63 -15.62
C ARG A 84 -5.28 3.69 -14.40
N PHE A 85 -6.44 3.31 -13.83
CA PHE A 85 -6.54 2.35 -12.73
C PHE A 85 -7.33 1.08 -13.12
N GLY A 86 -7.69 0.97 -14.40
CA GLY A 86 -8.61 -0.03 -14.95
C GLY A 86 -8.01 -1.42 -14.92
N LEU A 87 -8.79 -2.39 -14.42
CA LEU A 87 -8.50 -3.82 -14.30
C LEU A 87 -7.47 -4.18 -13.21
N GLY A 88 -6.41 -3.41 -13.02
CA GLY A 88 -5.28 -3.80 -12.16
C GLY A 88 -5.50 -3.62 -10.66
N PHE A 89 -6.18 -2.57 -10.19
CA PHE A 89 -6.33 -2.38 -8.73
C PHE A 89 -7.12 -3.51 -8.05
N ASN A 90 -8.07 -4.13 -8.75
CA ASN A 90 -8.83 -5.26 -8.21
C ASN A 90 -7.94 -6.47 -7.87
N SER A 91 -6.74 -6.56 -8.43
CA SER A 91 -5.83 -7.67 -8.15
C SER A 91 -5.25 -7.61 -6.72
N VAL A 92 -5.32 -6.46 -6.02
CA VAL A 92 -4.94 -6.38 -4.60
C VAL A 92 -5.88 -7.20 -3.69
N TYR A 93 -7.09 -7.49 -4.17
CA TYR A 93 -8.05 -8.35 -3.47
C TYR A 93 -7.61 -9.83 -3.43
N HIS A 94 -6.51 -10.21 -4.09
CA HIS A 94 -5.87 -11.49 -3.80
C HIS A 94 -5.28 -11.55 -2.38
N PHE A 95 -4.92 -10.40 -1.80
CA PHE A 95 -4.24 -10.29 -0.50
C PHE A 95 -5.15 -9.87 0.65
N THR A 96 -6.11 -8.98 0.38
CA THR A 96 -6.88 -8.26 1.42
C THR A 96 -8.34 -8.06 1.00
N ASP A 97 -9.24 -7.83 1.94
CA ASP A 97 -10.60 -7.34 1.66
C ASP A 97 -10.77 -5.85 1.98
N VAL A 98 -9.83 -5.23 2.68
CA VAL A 98 -9.91 -3.83 3.11
C VAL A 98 -8.68 -3.03 2.70
N PRO A 99 -8.39 -2.92 1.39
CA PRO A 99 -7.28 -2.11 0.95
C PRO A 99 -7.49 -0.65 1.37
N GLY A 100 -6.43 0.02 1.81
CA GLY A 100 -6.48 1.43 2.18
C GLY A 100 -5.29 2.19 1.63
N PHE A 101 -5.41 3.50 1.49
CA PHE A 101 -4.30 4.36 1.09
C PHE A 101 -4.37 5.77 1.65
N VAL A 102 -3.21 6.39 1.77
CA VAL A 102 -3.02 7.82 2.04
C VAL A 102 -2.39 8.47 0.81
N SER A 103 -2.96 9.58 0.35
CA SER A 103 -2.37 10.40 -0.71
C SER A 103 -2.80 11.86 -0.60
N GLY A 104 -1.83 12.77 -0.53
CA GLY A 104 -2.10 14.18 -0.22
C GLY A 104 -2.81 14.29 1.13
N GLN A 105 -3.95 14.98 1.17
CA GLN A 105 -4.77 15.14 2.37
C GLN A 105 -5.83 14.04 2.56
N ASN A 106 -5.85 13.02 1.70
CA ASN A 106 -6.91 12.01 1.67
C ASN A 106 -6.42 10.69 2.26
N LEU A 107 -7.19 10.14 3.19
CA LEU A 107 -7.14 8.74 3.59
C LEU A 107 -8.40 8.06 3.04
N VAL A 108 -8.22 6.93 2.37
CA VAL A 108 -9.33 6.12 1.85
C VAL A 108 -9.15 4.68 2.32
N ILE A 109 -10.22 4.05 2.79
CA ILE A 109 -10.27 2.63 3.12
C ILE A 109 -11.46 2.03 2.39
N PHE A 110 -11.23 1.02 1.56
CA PHE A 110 -12.28 0.29 0.88
C PHE A 110 -12.80 -0.85 1.76
N ASP A 111 -14.09 -1.13 1.65
CA ASP A 111 -14.73 -2.27 2.32
C ASP A 111 -15.89 -2.75 1.43
N PRO A 112 -15.60 -3.48 0.34
CA PRO A 112 -16.60 -4.00 -0.60
C PRO A 112 -17.73 -4.82 0.06
N HIS A 113 -17.45 -5.46 1.20
CA HIS A 113 -18.46 -6.21 1.96
C HIS A 113 -19.36 -5.32 2.84
N ALA A 114 -19.03 -4.02 2.97
CA ALA A 114 -19.72 -3.05 3.83
C ALA A 114 -19.98 -3.58 5.25
N SER A 115 -18.99 -4.27 5.83
CA SER A 115 -19.16 -5.02 7.08
C SER A 115 -18.09 -4.73 8.13
N ASN A 116 -16.99 -4.09 7.73
CA ASN A 116 -15.84 -3.77 8.56
C ASN A 116 -15.85 -2.30 9.00
N LEU A 117 -16.20 -1.35 8.14
CA LEU A 117 -16.16 0.08 8.48
C LEU A 117 -17.51 0.59 9.04
N PRO A 118 -17.50 1.61 9.92
CA PRO A 118 -18.72 2.21 10.42
C PRO A 118 -19.38 3.12 9.38
N GLY A 119 -20.72 3.12 9.33
CA GLY A 119 -21.49 4.13 8.59
C GLY A 119 -21.45 4.00 7.06
N ILE A 120 -20.98 2.88 6.52
CA ILE A 120 -20.94 2.62 5.07
C ILE A 120 -22.05 1.66 4.62
N THR A 121 -22.30 1.60 3.32
CA THR A 121 -23.34 0.74 2.72
C THR A 121 -22.78 0.00 1.50
N PRO A 122 -23.41 -1.08 1.02
CA PRO A 122 -22.99 -1.74 -0.22
C PRO A 122 -22.97 -0.83 -1.46
N SER A 123 -23.74 0.26 -1.45
CA SER A 123 -23.73 1.29 -2.50
C SER A 123 -22.59 2.32 -2.35
N HIS A 124 -22.00 2.43 -1.15
CA HIS A 124 -20.85 3.28 -0.85
C HIS A 124 -19.85 2.49 0.02
N PRO A 125 -19.19 1.47 -0.54
CA PRO A 125 -18.44 0.47 0.22
C PRO A 125 -17.02 0.94 0.58
N GLY A 126 -16.94 1.97 1.42
CA GLY A 126 -15.67 2.50 1.87
C GLY A 126 -15.79 3.85 2.56
N LEU A 127 -14.68 4.30 3.14
CA LEU A 127 -14.56 5.53 3.88
C LEU A 127 -13.51 6.41 3.23
N LYS A 128 -13.83 7.69 3.02
CA LYS A 128 -12.88 8.74 2.61
C LYS A 128 -12.84 9.83 3.68
N ILE A 129 -11.66 10.10 4.21
CA ILE A 129 -11.43 11.14 5.21
C ILE A 129 -10.41 12.13 4.67
N SER A 130 -10.75 13.42 4.69
CA SER A 130 -9.75 14.49 4.63
C SER A 130 -9.16 14.66 6.03
N PHE A 131 -7.93 14.20 6.25
CA PHE A 131 -7.40 13.97 7.60
C PHE A 131 -6.68 15.17 8.21
N VAL A 132 -6.23 16.12 7.40
CA VAL A 132 -5.49 17.30 7.85
C VAL A 132 -6.30 18.09 8.88
N GLY A 133 -5.70 18.37 10.04
CA GLY A 133 -6.35 19.09 11.14
C GLY A 133 -7.39 18.29 11.92
N ARG A 134 -7.56 16.98 11.68
CA ARG A 134 -8.50 16.15 12.45
C ARG A 134 -7.89 15.46 13.66
N GLY A 135 -6.57 15.34 13.75
CA GLY A 135 -5.92 14.57 14.83
C GLY A 135 -6.38 13.10 14.83
N LEU A 136 -6.44 12.48 13.64
CA LEU A 136 -6.88 11.08 13.52
C LEU A 136 -6.04 10.12 14.39
N PRO A 137 -4.69 10.20 14.42
CA PRO A 137 -3.88 9.35 15.27
C PRO A 137 -4.18 9.51 16.78
N ASP A 138 -4.65 10.68 17.22
CA ASP A 138 -5.00 10.89 18.63
C ASP A 138 -6.35 10.25 19.00
N GLN A 139 -7.31 10.26 18.05
CA GLN A 139 -8.65 9.72 18.26
C GLN A 139 -8.68 8.18 18.17
N PHE A 140 -8.00 7.62 17.17
CA PHE A 140 -7.96 6.17 16.91
C PHE A 140 -6.52 5.71 16.66
N PRO A 141 -5.64 5.77 17.68
CA PRO A 141 -4.21 5.50 17.53
C PRO A 141 -3.93 4.14 16.92
N ASP A 142 -4.65 3.11 17.35
CA ASP A 142 -4.47 1.76 16.82
C ASP A 142 -4.84 1.68 15.33
N GLN A 143 -5.96 2.28 14.91
CA GLN A 143 -6.38 2.28 13.51
C GLN A 143 -5.31 2.84 12.57
N PHE A 144 -4.69 3.95 13.00
CA PHE A 144 -3.93 4.83 12.11
C PHE A 144 -2.42 4.71 12.26
N ARG A 145 -1.91 4.18 13.38
CA ARG A 145 -0.48 3.85 13.56
C ARG A 145 0.14 3.08 12.38
N PRO A 146 -0.54 2.13 11.73
CA PRO A 146 0.05 1.40 10.61
C PRO A 146 0.30 2.24 9.35
N PHE A 147 -0.34 3.42 9.24
CA PHE A 147 -0.09 4.36 8.14
C PHE A 147 1.06 5.32 8.42
N LEU A 148 1.64 5.30 9.63
CA LEU A 148 2.78 6.12 10.01
C LEU A 148 4.08 5.53 9.46
N LEU A 149 4.19 5.46 8.13
CA LEU A 149 5.33 4.89 7.42
C LEU A 149 5.69 5.77 6.22
N PHE A 150 6.93 5.65 5.75
CA PHE A 150 7.45 6.40 4.60
C PHE A 150 7.30 7.93 4.78
N GLY A 151 7.40 8.44 6.02
CA GLY A 151 7.24 9.86 6.32
C GLY A 151 5.79 10.37 6.32
N CYS A 152 4.79 9.48 6.29
CA CYS A 152 3.40 9.85 6.50
C CYS A 152 3.13 10.06 8.00
N ASP A 153 2.68 11.25 8.39
CA ASP A 153 2.38 11.61 9.78
C ASP A 153 0.87 11.58 10.11
N LEU A 154 0.00 11.54 9.09
CA LEU A 154 -1.45 11.74 9.18
C LEU A 154 -1.89 13.03 9.89
N GLN A 155 -1.01 14.03 9.94
CA GLN A 155 -1.24 15.37 10.48
C GLN A 155 -1.20 16.41 9.36
N SER A 156 -0.21 16.32 8.48
CA SER A 156 0.03 17.20 7.34
C SER A 156 -0.28 16.51 6.01
N ALA A 157 -0.46 17.28 4.93
CA ALA A 157 -0.71 16.68 3.63
C ALA A 157 0.48 15.80 3.19
N TYR A 158 0.22 14.53 2.90
CA TYR A 158 1.26 13.57 2.58
C TYR A 158 1.75 13.73 1.14
N HIS A 159 3.05 13.99 0.97
CA HIS A 159 3.70 14.19 -0.33
C HIS A 159 4.13 12.86 -0.98
N GLY A 160 3.16 11.96 -1.11
CA GLY A 160 3.32 10.67 -1.77
C GLY A 160 2.00 9.91 -1.76
N THR A 161 2.07 8.63 -2.14
CA THR A 161 0.95 7.70 -2.02
C THR A 161 1.42 6.45 -1.30
N LEU A 162 0.78 6.13 -0.19
CA LEU A 162 1.05 4.95 0.62
C LEU A 162 -0.19 4.07 0.66
N PHE A 163 -0.11 2.91 0.03
CA PHE A 163 -1.10 1.85 0.16
C PHE A 163 -0.75 0.92 1.31
N ARG A 164 -1.79 0.44 2.00
CA ARG A 164 -1.75 -0.63 2.98
C ARG A 164 -2.75 -1.71 2.59
N PHE A 165 -2.26 -2.94 2.50
CA PHE A 165 -3.04 -4.13 2.22
C PHE A 165 -2.88 -5.11 3.40
N PRO A 166 -3.74 -5.02 4.43
CA PRO A 166 -3.68 -5.95 5.56
C PRO A 166 -4.05 -7.35 5.08
N LEU A 167 -3.18 -8.31 5.33
CA LEU A 167 -3.31 -9.65 4.76
C LEU A 167 -4.53 -10.37 5.35
N ARG A 168 -5.31 -11.02 4.49
CA ARG A 168 -6.49 -11.78 4.87
C ARG A 168 -6.09 -12.94 5.77
N SER A 169 -6.50 -12.88 7.03
CA SER A 169 -6.31 -13.97 7.99
C SER A 169 -7.22 -15.16 7.64
N GLU A 170 -6.96 -16.31 8.27
CA GLU A 170 -7.85 -17.49 8.19
C GLU A 170 -9.30 -17.14 8.59
N ALA A 171 -9.45 -16.37 9.66
CA ALA A 171 -10.76 -15.97 10.17
C ALA A 171 -11.48 -15.01 9.22
N ALA A 172 -10.75 -14.08 8.59
CA ALA A 172 -11.30 -13.19 7.57
C ALA A 172 -11.69 -13.96 6.30
N ALA A 173 -10.86 -14.91 5.86
CA ALA A 173 -11.10 -15.75 4.69
C ALA A 173 -12.39 -16.56 4.79
N GLY A 174 -12.70 -17.11 5.97
CA GLY A 174 -13.96 -17.82 6.21
C GLY A 174 -15.22 -16.94 6.09
N ARG A 175 -15.09 -15.60 6.08
CA ARG A 175 -16.20 -14.64 5.92
C ARG A 175 -16.14 -13.84 4.62
N SER A 176 -15.06 -13.95 3.87
CA SER A 176 -14.85 -13.22 2.62
C SER A 176 -15.73 -13.80 1.52
N GLU A 177 -16.46 -12.96 0.79
CA GLU A 177 -17.14 -13.35 -0.45
C GLU A 177 -16.24 -13.12 -1.68
N ILE A 178 -15.04 -12.56 -1.48
CA ILE A 178 -14.06 -12.28 -2.53
C ILE A 178 -13.14 -13.49 -2.73
N LYS A 179 -12.55 -14.00 -1.64
CA LYS A 179 -11.59 -15.11 -1.69
C LYS A 179 -11.58 -15.87 -0.35
N HIS A 180 -11.80 -17.18 -0.42
CA HIS A 180 -11.93 -18.04 0.76
C HIS A 180 -10.60 -18.57 1.32
N GLU A 181 -9.48 -18.28 0.67
CA GLU A 181 -8.15 -18.63 1.15
C GLU A 181 -7.47 -17.43 1.85
N PRO A 182 -6.73 -17.68 2.95
CA PRO A 182 -5.91 -16.66 3.60
C PRO A 182 -4.78 -16.20 2.68
N CYS A 183 -4.17 -15.07 3.03
CA CYS A 183 -2.90 -14.64 2.48
C CYS A 183 -1.88 -14.55 3.62
N THR A 184 -0.80 -15.32 3.52
CA THR A 184 0.26 -15.38 4.53
C THR A 184 1.43 -14.48 4.16
N PRO A 185 2.26 -14.06 5.13
CA PRO A 185 3.51 -13.36 4.83
C PRO A 185 4.43 -14.15 3.89
N GLU A 186 4.45 -15.48 3.99
CA GLU A 186 5.18 -16.37 3.08
C GLU A 186 4.71 -16.23 1.63
N ASP A 187 3.40 -16.12 1.39
CA ASP A 187 2.85 -15.89 0.05
C ASP A 187 3.40 -14.57 -0.55
N ILE A 188 3.47 -13.52 0.26
CA ILE A 188 4.05 -12.22 -0.15
C ILE A 188 5.56 -12.34 -0.40
N LYS A 189 6.29 -13.11 0.40
CA LYS A 189 7.73 -13.37 0.17
C LYS A 189 7.95 -14.11 -1.16
N HIS A 190 7.09 -15.07 -1.49
CA HIS A 190 7.12 -15.75 -2.78
C HIS A 190 6.78 -14.79 -3.94
N LEU A 191 5.79 -13.92 -3.75
CA LEU A 191 5.44 -12.87 -4.70
C LEU A 191 6.61 -11.91 -4.95
N PHE A 192 7.29 -11.45 -3.89
CA PHE A 192 8.49 -10.61 -3.99
C PHE A 192 9.61 -11.30 -4.78
N LYS A 193 9.91 -12.57 -4.49
CA LYS A 193 10.92 -13.32 -5.27
C LYS A 193 10.61 -13.37 -6.76
N SER A 194 9.35 -13.63 -7.14
CA SER A 194 8.91 -13.61 -8.54
C SER A 194 8.96 -12.20 -9.15
N PHE A 195 8.66 -11.18 -8.35
CA PHE A 195 8.65 -9.79 -8.78
C PHE A 195 10.05 -9.25 -9.07
N GLN A 196 11.08 -9.60 -8.30
CA GLN A 196 12.45 -9.08 -8.46
C GLN A 196 13.00 -9.19 -9.90
N ARG A 197 12.79 -10.33 -10.55
CA ARG A 197 13.19 -10.52 -11.96
C ARG A 197 12.40 -9.59 -12.88
N THR A 198 11.08 -9.58 -12.72
CA THR A 198 10.17 -8.80 -13.56
C THR A 198 10.35 -7.29 -13.36
N ALA A 199 10.65 -6.84 -12.15
CA ALA A 199 10.88 -5.44 -11.80
C ALA A 199 12.09 -4.85 -12.52
N THR A 200 13.16 -5.64 -12.64
CA THR A 200 14.38 -5.25 -13.35
C THR A 200 14.11 -5.04 -14.84
N GLU A 201 13.31 -5.92 -15.46
CA GLU A 201 12.89 -5.80 -16.86
C GLU A 201 11.89 -4.65 -17.05
N ALA A 202 10.94 -4.48 -16.13
CA ALA A 202 9.94 -3.41 -16.17
C ALA A 202 10.60 -2.03 -16.18
N LEU A 203 11.66 -1.83 -15.38
CA LEU A 203 12.44 -0.58 -15.33
C LEU A 203 13.00 -0.13 -16.69
N LEU A 204 13.12 -1.01 -17.70
CA LEU A 204 13.54 -0.62 -19.05
C LEU A 204 12.44 0.11 -19.83
N PHE A 205 11.16 -0.13 -19.48
CA PHE A 205 9.99 0.35 -20.22
C PHE A 205 9.20 1.42 -19.47
N LEU A 206 9.43 1.60 -18.17
CA LEU A 206 8.84 2.68 -17.36
C LEU A 206 9.32 4.05 -17.85
N ARG A 207 8.47 5.08 -17.77
CA ARG A 207 8.82 6.43 -18.26
C ARG A 207 9.43 7.30 -17.18
N ASN A 208 8.88 7.23 -15.97
CA ASN A 208 9.13 8.14 -14.86
C ASN A 208 9.83 7.45 -13.68
N VAL A 209 9.36 6.26 -13.29
CA VAL A 209 9.91 5.48 -12.18
C VAL A 209 11.30 4.99 -12.57
N GLY A 210 12.29 5.50 -11.86
CA GLY A 210 13.70 5.16 -12.04
C GLY A 210 14.23 4.21 -10.97
N ARG A 211 13.49 4.01 -9.87
CA ARG A 211 13.91 3.18 -8.74
C ARG A 211 12.76 2.36 -8.17
N ILE A 212 13.00 1.07 -7.97
CA ILE A 212 12.09 0.14 -7.29
C ILE A 212 12.83 -0.53 -6.14
N SER A 213 12.28 -0.49 -4.94
CA SER A 213 12.86 -1.13 -3.76
C SER A 213 11.85 -2.04 -3.06
N VAL A 214 12.33 -3.13 -2.45
CA VAL A 214 11.52 -4.10 -1.73
C VAL A 214 12.13 -4.33 -0.36
N PHE A 215 11.32 -4.21 0.67
CA PHE A 215 11.71 -4.29 2.08
C PHE A 215 10.91 -5.35 2.83
N GLU A 216 11.45 -5.81 3.95
CA GLU A 216 10.77 -6.63 4.93
C GLU A 216 11.05 -6.12 6.34
N ARG A 217 10.02 -6.02 7.17
CA ARG A 217 10.11 -5.60 8.58
C ARG A 217 9.45 -6.65 9.47
N MET A 218 10.16 -7.08 10.51
CA MET A 218 9.67 -8.12 11.42
C MET A 218 8.72 -7.59 12.50
N GLU A 219 8.92 -6.36 12.97
CA GLU A 219 8.13 -5.76 14.05
C GLU A 219 8.01 -4.25 13.93
N ALA A 220 6.98 -3.67 14.53
CA ALA A 220 6.70 -2.24 14.45
C ALA A 220 7.76 -1.48 15.25
N GLY A 221 8.33 -0.42 14.66
CA GLY A 221 9.51 0.26 15.22
C GLY A 221 10.84 -0.47 14.96
N GLY A 222 10.82 -1.65 14.34
CA GLY A 222 12.03 -2.32 13.87
C GLY A 222 12.51 -1.76 12.53
N GLU A 223 13.84 -1.80 12.30
CA GLU A 223 14.44 -1.33 11.05
C GLU A 223 14.00 -2.22 9.87
N PRO A 224 13.43 -1.66 8.79
CA PRO A 224 13.11 -2.42 7.58
C PRO A 224 14.38 -2.92 6.87
N LYS A 225 14.45 -4.23 6.61
CA LYS A 225 15.52 -4.85 5.85
C LYS A 225 15.28 -4.72 4.34
N LEU A 226 16.22 -4.15 3.61
CA LEU A 226 16.20 -4.16 2.15
C LEU A 226 16.41 -5.59 1.62
N LEU A 227 15.46 -6.07 0.82
CA LEU A 227 15.53 -7.38 0.15
C LEU A 227 15.98 -7.28 -1.31
N PHE A 228 15.60 -6.20 -1.98
CA PHE A 228 15.94 -5.96 -3.38
C PHE A 228 15.85 -4.47 -3.71
N CYS A 229 16.76 -4.00 -4.54
CA CYS A 229 16.68 -2.69 -5.17
C CYS A 229 17.08 -2.84 -6.63
N ALA A 230 16.31 -2.23 -7.52
CA ALA A 230 16.70 -2.01 -8.89
C ALA A 230 16.54 -0.53 -9.23
N GLN A 231 17.54 0.00 -9.93
CA GLN A 231 17.59 1.39 -10.33
C GLN A 231 18.05 1.47 -11.77
N ARG A 232 17.42 2.36 -12.55
CA ARG A 232 17.89 2.67 -13.90
C ARG A 232 19.27 3.31 -13.78
N ALA A 233 20.26 2.74 -14.47
CA ALA A 233 21.59 3.31 -14.52
C ALA A 233 21.48 4.77 -14.97
N ALA A 234 22.01 5.68 -14.15
CA ALA A 234 22.21 7.05 -14.58
C ALA A 234 23.12 7.01 -15.82
N ALA A 235 22.79 7.77 -16.86
CA ALA A 235 23.75 8.03 -17.93
C ALA A 235 25.05 8.52 -17.27
N ALA A 236 26.13 7.79 -17.49
CA ALA A 236 27.29 7.68 -16.61
C ALA A 236 27.82 8.99 -15.98
N ALA A 237 28.04 8.94 -14.66
CA ALA A 237 29.25 9.47 -14.03
C ALA A 237 29.54 8.69 -12.73
N GLY A 238 30.52 7.79 -12.76
CA GLY A 238 31.21 7.24 -11.58
C GLY A 238 30.38 6.41 -10.60
N GLY A 239 30.56 5.08 -10.62
CA GLY A 239 29.80 4.15 -9.79
C GLY A 239 30.09 4.25 -8.29
N PHE A 240 29.02 4.10 -7.48
CA PHE A 240 28.95 3.56 -6.10
C PHE A 240 27.45 3.45 -5.74
N GLY A 241 26.71 2.50 -6.34
CA GLY A 241 25.23 2.48 -6.31
C GLY A 241 24.57 1.86 -5.08
N ASP A 242 25.17 0.83 -4.48
CA ASP A 242 24.44 -0.02 -3.52
C ASP A 242 24.45 0.51 -2.08
N GLN A 243 25.51 1.20 -1.65
CA GLN A 243 25.62 1.74 -0.28
C GLN A 243 24.86 3.06 -0.08
N GLN A 244 24.75 3.89 -1.12
CA GLN A 244 23.99 5.15 -1.08
C GLN A 244 22.47 4.92 -1.01
N CYS A 245 21.98 3.80 -1.58
CA CYS A 245 20.57 3.42 -1.54
C CYS A 245 20.09 3.07 -0.13
N HIS A 246 20.91 2.36 0.65
CA HIS A 246 20.62 2.07 2.06
C HIS A 246 20.55 3.37 2.87
N HIS A 247 21.51 4.28 2.66
CA HIS A 247 21.67 5.46 3.50
C HIS A 247 20.54 6.49 3.35
N GLN A 248 20.11 6.83 2.12
CA GLN A 248 19.04 7.82 1.91
C GLN A 248 17.65 7.34 2.35
N GLN A 249 17.35 6.04 2.24
CA GLN A 249 16.11 5.50 2.78
C GLN A 249 16.19 5.41 4.32
N GLN A 250 17.32 4.94 4.86
CA GLN A 250 17.55 4.89 6.31
C GLN A 250 17.43 6.27 6.96
N GLU A 251 17.92 7.35 6.33
CA GLU A 251 17.76 8.71 6.86
C GLU A 251 16.28 9.15 6.90
N LYS A 252 15.48 8.81 5.89
CA LYS A 252 14.02 9.07 5.90
C LYS A 252 13.31 8.29 7.04
N TRP A 253 13.76 7.08 7.36
CA TRP A 253 13.20 6.26 8.44
C TRP A 253 13.70 6.70 9.83
N GLN A 254 14.98 7.02 9.98
CA GLN A 254 15.59 7.44 11.26
C GLN A 254 15.15 8.83 11.71
N GLN A 255 14.86 9.75 10.76
CA GLN A 255 14.27 11.05 11.10
C GLN A 255 12.84 10.92 11.66
N GLN A 256 12.14 9.83 11.33
CA GLN A 256 10.79 9.54 11.83
C GLN A 256 10.83 9.01 13.28
N GLU A 257 11.80 8.16 13.64
CA GLU A 257 11.97 7.65 15.02
C GLU A 257 12.28 8.75 16.05
N GLN A 258 12.95 9.84 15.65
CA GLN A 258 13.25 10.96 16.55
C GLN A 258 12.01 11.79 16.91
N GLN A 259 10.93 11.71 16.13
CA GLN A 259 9.64 12.32 16.45
C GLN A 259 8.72 11.38 17.26
N GLU A 260 9.03 10.08 17.34
CA GLU A 260 8.26 9.09 18.12
C GLU A 260 8.66 9.02 19.62
N CYS A 261 9.77 9.67 20.01
CA CYS A 261 10.27 9.72 21.40
C CYS A 261 9.88 10.99 22.19
N LEU A 262 9.02 11.86 21.64
CA LEU A 262 8.51 13.08 22.29
C LEU A 262 6.98 13.05 22.38
#